data_AF-R1F3R8-F1
#
_entry.id   AF-R1F3R8-F1
#
_cell.length_a   1.000
_cell.length_b   1.000
_cell.length_c   1.000
_cell.angle_alpha   90.00
_cell.angle_beta   90.00
_cell.angle_gamma   90.00
#
_symmetry.space_group_name_H-M   'P 1'
#
loop_
_entity.id
_entity.type
_entity.pdbx_description
1 polymer ?
#
loop_
_entity_poly.entity_id
_entity_poly.type
_entity_poly.pdbx_seq_one_letter_code
_entity_poly.pdbx_strand_id
1 'polypeptide(L)'
;MRALLGILICLCAQSALAETRYVSDNIYIFMHGGPGTQYRILGSVKAGEALEVKGGQAGFTQVVDERGREGWIKSDELQSEPSLKVRVPQLEQELQTLKDRLQNLNGDNEQRFAEKDGKIAEQDTMLTNLKGQLDNQSEELASVKAQNDALSSSIDNREHDMQMDWFIRGGAMVGGGILLGILLPLLPRRRKQSERWMN
;
A
#
# COMPACT_ATOMS: atom_id res chain seq x y z
N MET A 1 -45.26 -71.60 -25.93
CA MET A 1 -43.84 -71.75 -26.35
C MET A 1 -43.26 -70.54 -27.07
N ARG A 2 -44.02 -69.75 -27.86
CA ARG A 2 -43.49 -68.55 -28.55
C ARG A 2 -43.05 -67.41 -27.62
N ALA A 3 -43.74 -67.21 -26.49
CA ALA A 3 -43.41 -66.15 -25.52
C ALA A 3 -42.11 -66.42 -24.74
N LEU A 4 -41.74 -67.69 -24.55
CA LEU A 4 -40.51 -68.07 -23.85
C LEU A 4 -39.27 -67.86 -24.72
N LEU A 5 -39.40 -67.97 -26.05
CA LEU A 5 -38.30 -67.70 -26.98
C LEU A 5 -37.94 -66.20 -27.03
N GLY A 6 -38.94 -65.32 -26.89
CA GLY A 6 -38.71 -63.86 -26.90
C GLY A 6 -37.99 -63.34 -25.65
N ILE A 7 -38.26 -63.94 -24.49
CA ILE A 7 -37.58 -63.58 -23.23
C ILE A 7 -36.13 -64.06 -23.22
N LEU A 8 -35.84 -65.21 -23.85
CA LEU A 8 -34.47 -65.74 -23.95
C LEU A 8 -33.56 -64.88 -24.86
N ILE A 9 -34.11 -64.28 -25.91
CA ILE A 9 -33.35 -63.41 -26.82
C ILE A 9 -33.03 -62.05 -26.17
N CYS A 10 -33.87 -61.57 -25.24
CA CYS A 10 -33.65 -60.30 -24.54
C CYS A 10 -32.57 -60.40 -23.45
N LEU A 11 -32.34 -61.59 -22.88
CA LEU A 11 -31.29 -61.82 -21.87
C LEU A 11 -29.87 -61.91 -22.47
N CYS A 12 -29.75 -62.17 -23.78
CA CYS A 12 -28.47 -62.22 -24.49
C CYS A 12 -27.96 -60.85 -24.96
N ALA A 13 -28.71 -59.78 -24.72
CA ALA A 13 -28.29 -58.40 -25.02
C ALA A 13 -27.51 -57.77 -23.84
N GLN A 14 -26.66 -58.56 -23.18
CA GLN A 14 -25.70 -58.00 -22.23
C GLN A 14 -24.78 -57.07 -23.01
N SER A 15 -24.97 -55.79 -22.75
CA SER A 15 -24.23 -54.66 -23.29
C SER A 15 -22.74 -54.97 -23.29
N ALA A 16 -22.17 -55.09 -24.49
CA ALA A 16 -20.75 -54.88 -24.70
C ALA A 16 -20.47 -53.40 -24.36
N LEU A 17 -20.30 -53.10 -23.07
CA LEU A 17 -19.76 -51.83 -22.62
C LEU A 17 -18.34 -51.76 -23.17
N ALA A 18 -18.15 -50.87 -24.14
CA ALA A 18 -16.83 -50.59 -24.68
C ALA A 18 -15.96 -50.05 -23.53
N GLU A 19 -15.09 -50.91 -23.00
CA GLU A 19 -14.13 -50.53 -21.98
C GLU A 19 -13.02 -49.73 -22.66
N THR A 20 -13.00 -48.42 -22.43
CA THR A 20 -11.91 -47.57 -22.88
C THR A 20 -10.64 -47.97 -22.13
N ARG A 21 -9.73 -48.62 -22.85
CA ARG A 21 -8.38 -48.95 -22.36
C ARG A 21 -7.35 -48.06 -23.04
N TYR A 22 -6.33 -47.69 -22.29
CA TYR A 22 -5.24 -46.85 -22.78
C TYR A 22 -4.02 -47.72 -23.10
N VAL A 23 -3.26 -47.32 -24.13
CA VAL A 23 -1.98 -47.95 -24.45
C VAL A 23 -0.99 -47.63 -23.33
N SER A 24 -0.21 -48.63 -22.89
CA SER A 24 0.80 -48.41 -21.85
C SER A 24 1.96 -47.58 -22.38
N ASP A 25 2.40 -46.60 -21.59
CA ASP A 25 3.58 -45.80 -21.92
C ASP A 25 4.90 -46.58 -21.73
N ASN A 26 4.89 -47.87 -21.38
CA ASN A 26 6.09 -48.70 -21.29
C ASN A 26 6.55 -49.17 -22.68
N ILE A 27 7.01 -48.21 -23.47
CA ILE A 27 7.60 -48.44 -24.79
C ILE A 27 9.09 -48.76 -24.60
N TYR A 28 9.59 -49.75 -25.34
CA TYR A 28 10.99 -50.18 -25.30
C TYR A 28 11.57 -50.16 -26.72
N ILE A 29 12.84 -49.78 -26.81
CA ILE A 29 13.61 -49.77 -28.05
C ILE A 29 14.71 -50.81 -27.91
N PHE A 30 14.98 -51.57 -28.98
CA PHE A 30 16.03 -52.60 -28.96
C PHE A 30 17.39 -52.00 -29.33
N MET A 31 18.41 -52.39 -28.58
CA MET A 31 19.81 -52.12 -28.89
C MET A 31 20.41 -53.28 -29.67
N HIS A 32 21.09 -52.97 -30.77
CA HIS A 32 21.78 -53.92 -31.62
C HIS A 32 23.30 -53.87 -31.39
N GLY A 33 24.00 -54.97 -31.69
CA GLY A 33 25.46 -55.06 -31.58
C GLY A 33 26.24 -54.38 -32.71
N GLY A 34 25.56 -53.79 -33.69
CA GLY A 34 26.16 -53.10 -34.82
C GLY A 34 25.16 -52.19 -35.54
N PRO A 35 25.61 -51.37 -36.50
CA PRO A 35 24.79 -50.37 -37.19
C PRO A 35 23.83 -51.02 -38.22
N GLY A 36 22.80 -51.71 -37.73
CA GLY A 36 21.84 -52.42 -38.57
C GLY A 36 20.94 -53.38 -37.80
N THR A 37 19.78 -53.72 -38.39
CA THR A 37 18.85 -54.71 -37.82
C THR A 37 19.34 -56.15 -37.96
N GLN A 38 20.33 -56.40 -38.83
CA GLN A 38 20.96 -57.71 -39.00
C GLN A 38 21.85 -58.12 -37.82
N TYR A 39 22.23 -57.19 -36.96
CA TYR A 39 23.06 -57.48 -35.80
C TYR A 39 22.24 -57.98 -34.61
N ARG A 40 22.88 -58.82 -33.79
CA ARG A 40 22.27 -59.40 -32.59
C ARG A 40 21.74 -58.31 -31.66
N ILE A 41 20.53 -58.50 -31.14
CA ILE A 41 19.96 -57.66 -30.08
C ILE A 41 20.75 -57.89 -28.79
N LEU A 42 21.36 -56.83 -28.26
CA LEU A 42 22.10 -56.85 -26.99
C LEU A 42 21.19 -56.64 -25.78
N GLY A 43 20.03 -56.00 -25.99
CA GLY A 43 19.02 -55.77 -24.97
C GLY A 43 18.00 -54.73 -25.41
N SER A 44 17.20 -54.28 -24.46
CA SER A 44 16.27 -53.16 -24.63
C SER A 44 16.63 -51.99 -23.71
N VAL A 45 16.17 -50.81 -24.12
CA VAL A 45 16.20 -49.54 -23.38
C VAL A 45 14.77 -49.03 -23.32
N LYS A 46 14.37 -48.44 -22.19
CA LYS A 46 13.02 -47.90 -22.03
C LYS A 46 12.94 -46.48 -22.61
N ALA A 47 11.80 -46.16 -23.21
CA ALA A 47 11.55 -44.80 -23.70
C ALA A 47 11.67 -43.78 -22.56
N GLY A 48 12.53 -42.78 -22.76
CA GLY A 48 12.82 -41.72 -21.79
C GLY A 48 14.04 -41.96 -20.90
N GLU A 49 14.72 -43.11 -20.99
CA GLU A 49 16.03 -43.31 -20.36
C GLU A 49 17.08 -42.43 -21.04
N ALA A 50 17.99 -41.86 -20.24
CA ALA A 50 19.09 -41.05 -20.74
C ALA A 50 20.18 -41.97 -21.33
N LEU A 51 20.67 -41.61 -22.51
CA LEU A 51 21.71 -42.35 -23.22
C LEU A 51 22.84 -41.41 -23.62
N GLU A 52 24.08 -41.86 -23.46
CA GLU A 52 25.25 -41.15 -23.97
C GLU A 52 25.46 -41.49 -25.45
N VAL A 53 25.54 -40.48 -26.31
CA VAL A 53 25.72 -40.68 -27.76
C VAL A 53 27.20 -40.59 -28.13
N LYS A 54 27.74 -41.63 -28.79
CA LYS A 54 29.13 -41.69 -29.23
C LYS A 54 29.33 -41.35 -30.72
N GLY A 55 28.34 -41.59 -31.56
CA GLY A 55 28.43 -41.35 -33.00
C GLY A 55 27.33 -42.04 -33.79
N GLY A 56 27.26 -41.79 -35.10
CA GLY A 56 26.23 -42.36 -35.98
C GLY A 56 26.80 -42.96 -37.26
N GLN A 57 26.21 -44.08 -37.71
CA GLN A 57 26.56 -44.79 -38.93
C GLN A 57 25.33 -45.50 -39.51
N ALA A 58 25.14 -45.40 -40.83
CA ALA A 58 24.10 -46.14 -41.58
C ALA A 58 22.66 -46.01 -41.02
N GLY A 59 22.30 -44.85 -40.45
CA GLY A 59 20.98 -44.60 -39.85
C GLY A 59 20.84 -45.11 -38.41
N PHE A 60 21.89 -45.64 -37.82
CA PHE A 60 21.97 -46.04 -36.42
C PHE A 60 22.94 -45.14 -35.65
N THR A 61 22.64 -44.93 -34.37
CA THR A 61 23.45 -44.18 -33.43
C THR A 61 24.02 -45.13 -32.40
N GLN A 62 25.34 -45.07 -32.20
CA GLN A 62 26.04 -45.77 -31.14
C GLN A 62 25.81 -45.02 -29.82
N VAL A 63 25.31 -45.76 -28.83
CA VAL A 63 24.93 -45.24 -27.53
C VAL A 63 25.53 -46.08 -26.41
N VAL A 64 25.69 -45.44 -25.25
CA VAL A 64 26.00 -46.10 -23.99
C VAL A 64 24.87 -45.84 -23.01
N ASP A 65 24.32 -46.93 -22.49
CA ASP A 65 23.31 -46.92 -21.43
C ASP A 65 23.96 -46.62 -20.06
N GLU A 66 23.20 -46.17 -19.07
CA GLU A 66 23.66 -45.90 -17.69
C GLU A 66 24.35 -47.11 -17.04
N ARG A 67 24.01 -48.32 -17.53
CA ARG A 67 24.61 -49.59 -17.13
C ARG A 67 25.98 -49.86 -17.77
N GLY A 68 26.53 -48.93 -18.55
CA GLY A 68 27.79 -49.07 -19.27
C GLY A 68 27.74 -50.01 -20.48
N ARG A 69 26.53 -50.37 -20.96
CA ARG A 69 26.36 -51.24 -22.13
C ARG A 69 26.45 -50.40 -23.40
N GLU A 70 27.29 -50.83 -24.32
CA GLU A 70 27.45 -50.18 -25.63
C GLU A 70 26.66 -50.92 -26.70
N GLY A 71 25.91 -50.16 -27.51
CA GLY A 71 25.08 -50.71 -28.56
C GLY A 71 24.64 -49.66 -29.57
N TRP A 72 23.86 -50.11 -30.55
CA TRP A 72 23.38 -49.29 -31.65
C TRP A 72 21.86 -49.22 -31.62
N ILE A 73 21.30 -48.02 -31.67
CA ILE A 73 19.86 -47.76 -31.72
C ILE A 73 19.56 -47.02 -33.03
N LYS A 74 18.38 -47.24 -33.61
CA LYS A 74 17.95 -46.52 -34.79
C LYS A 74 17.83 -45.02 -34.47
N SER A 75 18.43 -44.16 -35.30
CA SER A 75 18.53 -42.72 -35.01
C SER A 75 17.16 -42.05 -34.88
N ASP A 76 16.18 -42.49 -35.66
CA ASP A 76 14.81 -41.95 -35.67
C ASP A 76 14.07 -42.14 -34.33
N GLU A 77 14.49 -43.12 -33.52
CA GLU A 77 13.88 -43.44 -32.23
C GLU A 77 14.53 -42.64 -31.08
N LEU A 78 15.61 -41.90 -31.35
CA LEU A 78 16.29 -41.06 -30.38
C LEU A 78 15.79 -39.63 -30.48
N GLN A 79 15.50 -39.02 -29.33
CA GLN A 79 15.12 -37.62 -29.22
C GLN A 79 16.13 -36.89 -28.36
N SER A 80 16.45 -35.64 -28.73
CA SER A 80 17.37 -34.79 -27.97
C SER A 80 16.71 -34.20 -26.71
N GLU A 81 15.38 -34.20 -26.65
CA GLU A 81 14.62 -33.63 -25.56
C GLU A 81 14.19 -34.70 -24.54
N PRO A 82 14.17 -34.38 -23.23
CA PRO A 82 13.66 -35.28 -22.21
C PRO A 82 12.22 -35.71 -22.48
N SER A 83 11.93 -36.99 -22.20
CA SER A 83 10.59 -37.54 -22.43
C SER A 83 9.51 -36.82 -21.61
N LEU A 84 8.27 -36.87 -22.12
CA LEU A 84 7.09 -36.33 -21.43
C LEU A 84 6.92 -36.89 -20.01
N LYS A 85 7.36 -38.13 -19.75
CA LYS A 85 7.32 -38.71 -18.40
C LYS A 85 8.15 -37.95 -17.37
N VAL A 86 9.24 -37.31 -17.81
CA VAL A 86 10.10 -36.51 -16.93
C VAL A 86 9.57 -35.08 -16.83
N ARG A 87 9.09 -34.52 -17.95
CA ARG A 87 8.61 -33.13 -18.01
C ARG A 87 7.26 -32.91 -17.33
N VAL A 88 6.31 -33.83 -17.46
CA VAL A 88 4.96 -33.68 -16.87
C VAL A 88 4.99 -33.46 -15.36
N PRO A 89 5.65 -34.31 -14.54
CA PRO A 89 5.68 -34.07 -13.10
C PRO A 89 6.42 -32.79 -12.71
N GLN A 90 7.45 -32.38 -13.47
CA GLN A 90 8.14 -31.10 -13.27
C GLN A 90 7.20 -29.92 -13.56
N LEU A 91 6.48 -29.96 -14.68
CA LEU A 91 5.51 -28.93 -15.05
C LEU A 91 4.34 -28.86 -14.08
N GLU A 92 3.86 -29.98 -13.57
CA GLU A 92 2.81 -30.02 -12.53
C GLU A 92 3.29 -29.39 -11.22
N GLN A 93 4.54 -29.66 -10.81
CA GLN A 93 5.16 -29.01 -9.65
C GLN A 93 5.31 -27.50 -9.86
N GLU A 94 5.80 -27.08 -11.04
CA GLU A 94 5.91 -25.66 -11.38
C GLU A 94 4.54 -24.99 -11.34
N LEU A 95 3.52 -25.58 -11.96
CA LEU A 95 2.15 -25.06 -11.92
C LEU A 95 1.61 -24.94 -10.49
N GLN A 96 1.88 -25.91 -9.64
CA GLN A 96 1.48 -25.86 -8.24
C GLN A 96 2.19 -24.71 -7.51
N THR A 97 3.51 -24.58 -7.67
CA THR A 97 4.27 -23.49 -7.05
C THR A 97 3.83 -22.11 -7.53
N LEU A 98 3.48 -21.98 -8.82
CA LEU A 98 2.98 -20.74 -9.40
C LEU A 98 1.58 -20.40 -8.84
N LYS A 99 0.69 -21.40 -8.70
CA LYS A 99 -0.62 -21.22 -8.07
C LYS A 99 -0.49 -20.77 -6.62
N ASP A 100 0.37 -21.42 -5.84
CA ASP A 100 0.60 -21.08 -4.44
C ASP A 100 1.17 -19.65 -4.32
N ARG A 101 2.11 -19.28 -5.21
CA ARG A 101 2.68 -17.92 -5.25
C ARG A 101 1.63 -16.87 -5.59
N LEU A 102 0.71 -17.15 -6.52
CA LEU A 102 -0.39 -16.24 -6.86
C LEU A 102 -1.37 -16.08 -5.70
N GLN A 103 -1.70 -17.15 -4.99
CA GLN A 103 -2.57 -17.06 -3.80
C GLN A 103 -1.92 -16.21 -2.71
N ASN A 104 -0.63 -16.42 -2.43
CA ASN A 104 0.11 -15.63 -1.45
C ASN A 104 0.18 -14.14 -1.86
N LEU A 105 0.50 -13.86 -3.14
CA LEU A 105 0.54 -12.48 -3.65
C LEU A 105 -0.81 -11.78 -3.54
N ASN A 106 -1.91 -12.48 -3.82
CA ASN A 106 -3.24 -11.92 -3.68
C ASN A 106 -3.58 -11.63 -2.21
N GLY A 107 -3.24 -12.55 -1.30
CA GLY A 107 -3.42 -12.36 0.14
C GLY A 107 -2.60 -11.18 0.70
N ASP A 108 -1.32 -11.11 0.35
CA ASP A 108 -0.41 -10.03 0.77
C ASP A 108 -0.86 -8.67 0.21
N ASN A 109 -1.33 -8.64 -1.04
CA ASN A 109 -1.85 -7.41 -1.64
C ASN A 109 -3.12 -6.95 -0.95
N GLU A 110 -4.08 -7.84 -0.70
CA GLU A 110 -5.32 -7.50 0.01
C GLU A 110 -5.02 -6.93 1.41
N GLN A 111 -4.09 -7.55 2.14
CA GLN A 111 -3.65 -7.03 3.44
C GLN A 111 -3.00 -5.64 3.33
N ARG A 112 -2.14 -5.43 2.33
CA ARG A 112 -1.49 -4.13 2.09
C ARG A 112 -2.50 -3.05 1.67
N PHE A 113 -3.52 -3.40 0.90
CA PHE A 113 -4.59 -2.48 0.54
C PHE A 113 -5.41 -2.11 1.78
N ALA A 114 -5.83 -3.09 2.59
CA ALA A 114 -6.54 -2.85 3.83
C ALA A 114 -5.74 -1.97 4.81
N GLU A 115 -4.43 -2.20 4.95
CA GLU A 115 -3.55 -1.37 5.80
C GLU A 115 -3.44 0.07 5.26
N LYS A 116 -3.29 0.23 3.94
CA LYS A 116 -3.22 1.56 3.31
C LYS A 116 -4.53 2.31 3.44
N ASP A 117 -5.66 1.65 3.20
CA ASP A 117 -6.98 2.26 3.33
C ASP A 117 -7.23 2.68 4.78
N GLY A 118 -6.81 1.87 5.76
CA GLY A 118 -6.82 2.24 7.17
C GLY A 118 -5.97 3.48 7.48
N LYS A 119 -4.74 3.55 6.95
CA LYS A 119 -3.86 4.73 7.11
C LYS A 119 -4.40 5.98 6.42
N ILE A 120 -5.08 5.84 5.28
CA ILE A 120 -5.70 6.97 4.59
C ILE A 120 -6.85 7.49 5.44
N ALA A 121 -7.73 6.61 5.93
CA ALA A 121 -8.82 7.01 6.82
C ALA A 121 -8.31 7.69 8.11
N GLU A 122 -7.24 7.16 8.72
CA GLU A 122 -6.59 7.79 9.87
C GLU A 122 -6.06 9.19 9.54
N GLN A 123 -5.34 9.34 8.42
CA GLN A 123 -4.84 10.63 7.97
C GLN A 123 -5.96 11.63 7.68
N ASP A 124 -7.08 11.20 7.09
CA ASP A 124 -8.24 12.05 6.83
C ASP A 124 -8.88 12.56 8.14
N THR A 125 -8.98 11.70 9.15
CA THR A 125 -9.46 12.11 10.48
C THR A 125 -8.49 13.09 11.15
N MET A 126 -7.18 12.87 11.04
CA MET A 126 -6.16 13.77 11.54
C MET A 126 -6.22 15.13 10.83
N LEU A 127 -6.31 15.15 9.50
CA LEU A 127 -6.45 16.38 8.71
C LEU A 127 -7.70 17.15 9.09
N THR A 128 -8.83 16.46 9.29
CA THR A 128 -10.08 17.09 9.70
C THR A 128 -9.95 17.72 11.08
N ASN A 129 -9.31 17.04 12.03
CA ASN A 129 -9.07 17.56 13.38
C ASN A 129 -8.10 18.76 13.36
N LEU A 130 -6.96 18.65 12.65
CA LEU A 130 -6.00 19.73 12.51
C LEU A 130 -6.63 20.97 11.87
N LYS A 131 -7.48 20.78 10.86
CA LYS A 131 -8.22 21.88 10.24
C LYS A 131 -9.17 22.54 11.23
N GLY A 132 -9.93 21.76 12.00
CA GLY A 132 -10.80 22.29 13.05
C GLY A 132 -10.02 23.04 14.14
N GLN A 133 -8.84 22.56 14.53
CA GLN A 133 -7.96 23.27 15.46
C GLN A 133 -7.45 24.59 14.89
N LEU A 134 -7.08 24.62 13.61
CA LEU A 134 -6.63 25.83 12.93
C LEU A 134 -7.74 26.87 12.86
N ASP A 135 -8.96 26.45 12.54
CA ASP A 135 -10.13 27.32 12.50
C ASP A 135 -10.42 27.90 13.90
N ASN A 136 -10.43 27.06 14.94
CA ASN A 136 -10.62 27.51 16.33
C ASN A 136 -9.52 28.48 16.79
N GLN A 137 -8.25 28.20 16.49
CA GLN A 137 -7.14 29.09 16.84
C GLN A 137 -7.23 30.43 16.10
N SER A 138 -7.66 30.42 14.83
CA SER A 138 -7.88 31.64 14.07
C SER A 138 -8.99 32.51 14.69
N GLU A 139 -10.09 31.89 15.14
CA GLU A 139 -11.15 32.59 15.87
C GLU A 139 -10.68 33.15 17.20
N GLU A 140 -9.90 32.38 17.97
CA GLU A 140 -9.32 32.82 19.23
C GLU A 140 -8.37 34.01 19.04
N LEU A 141 -7.49 33.96 18.03
CA LEU A 141 -6.61 35.07 17.67
C LEU A 141 -7.39 36.32 17.27
N ALA A 142 -8.49 36.17 16.51
CA ALA A 142 -9.35 37.29 16.14
C ALA A 142 -10.01 37.91 17.38
N SER A 143 -10.52 37.08 18.30
CA SER A 143 -11.11 37.52 19.56
C SER A 143 -10.11 38.23 20.46
N VAL A 144 -8.92 37.63 20.68
CA VAL A 144 -7.87 38.21 21.51
C VAL A 144 -7.37 39.53 20.92
N LYS A 145 -7.23 39.61 19.60
CA LYS A 145 -6.87 40.86 18.92
C LYS A 145 -7.94 41.93 19.12
N ALA A 146 -9.23 41.59 18.93
CA ALA A 146 -10.33 42.52 19.16
C ALA A 146 -10.39 43.02 20.61
N GLN A 147 -10.14 42.13 21.58
CA GLN A 147 -10.04 42.49 23.00
C GLN A 147 -8.86 43.43 23.27
N ASN A 148 -7.70 43.17 22.65
CA ASN A 148 -6.52 44.02 22.79
C ASN A 148 -6.73 45.41 22.18
N ASP A 149 -7.33 45.49 21.00
CA ASP A 149 -7.69 46.75 20.34
C ASP A 149 -8.70 47.54 21.19
N ALA A 150 -9.73 46.87 21.74
CA ALA A 150 -10.70 47.48 22.63
C ALA A 150 -10.08 47.97 23.95
N LEU A 151 -9.19 47.18 24.54
CA LEU A 151 -8.49 47.55 25.78
C LEU A 151 -7.55 48.73 25.54
N SER A 152 -6.82 48.72 24.43
CA SER A 152 -5.95 49.83 24.00
C SER A 152 -6.75 51.12 23.81
N SER A 153 -7.90 51.05 23.14
CA SER A 153 -8.82 52.19 23.02
C SER A 153 -9.35 52.66 24.38
N SER A 154 -9.61 51.75 25.31
CA SER A 154 -10.06 52.10 26.66
C SER A 154 -8.96 52.76 27.52
N ILE A 155 -7.69 52.42 27.28
CA ILE A 155 -6.54 53.07 27.92
C ILE A 155 -6.38 54.47 27.35
N ASP A 156 -6.41 54.63 26.03
CA ASP A 156 -6.28 55.91 25.35
C ASP A 156 -7.39 56.89 25.75
N ASN A 157 -8.65 56.43 25.80
CA ASN A 157 -9.76 57.25 26.29
C ASN A 157 -9.62 57.65 27.76
N ARG A 158 -9.15 56.74 28.63
CA ARG A 158 -8.93 57.09 30.06
C ARG A 158 -7.78 58.07 30.25
N GLU A 159 -6.75 57.99 29.41
CA GLU A 159 -5.64 58.93 29.49
C GLU A 159 -6.10 60.36 29.10
N HIS A 160 -6.91 60.49 28.04
CA HIS A 160 -7.48 61.77 27.64
C HIS A 160 -8.39 62.38 28.72
N ASP A 161 -9.24 61.58 29.38
CA ASP A 161 -10.11 62.05 30.47
C ASP A 161 -9.30 62.51 31.70
N MET A 162 -8.25 61.76 32.07
CA MET A 162 -7.39 62.12 33.21
C MET A 162 -6.55 63.37 32.95
N GLN A 163 -6.07 63.57 31.72
CA GLN A 163 -5.34 64.79 31.34
C GLN A 163 -6.27 66.01 31.35
N MET A 164 -7.52 65.87 30.87
CA MET A 164 -8.50 66.96 30.83
C MET A 164 -8.85 67.47 32.23
N ASP A 165 -8.99 66.56 33.20
CA ASP A 165 -9.33 66.87 34.58
C ASP A 165 -8.25 67.69 35.30
N TRP A 166 -6.97 67.38 35.05
CA TRP A 166 -5.85 68.16 35.60
C TRP A 166 -5.71 69.52 34.90
N PHE A 167 -5.92 69.58 33.59
CA PHE A 167 -5.86 70.83 32.83
C PHE A 167 -6.97 71.80 33.25
N ILE A 168 -8.21 71.33 33.43
CA ILE A 168 -9.34 72.17 33.88
C ILE A 168 -9.10 72.73 35.28
N ARG A 169 -8.62 71.89 36.22
CA ARG A 169 -8.31 72.34 37.60
C ARG A 169 -7.15 73.34 37.62
N GLY A 170 -6.09 73.12 36.83
CA GLY A 170 -4.98 74.06 36.69
C GLY A 170 -5.39 75.38 36.03
N GLY A 171 -6.16 75.31 34.94
CA GLY A 171 -6.68 76.49 34.24
C GLY A 171 -7.64 77.32 35.10
N ALA A 172 -8.50 76.67 35.89
CA ALA A 172 -9.38 77.35 36.84
C ALA A 172 -8.58 78.11 37.93
N MET A 173 -7.47 77.54 38.41
CA MET A 173 -6.61 78.18 39.40
C MET A 173 -5.93 79.44 38.83
N VAL A 174 -5.40 79.35 37.61
CA VAL A 174 -4.79 80.49 36.90
C VAL A 174 -5.82 81.57 36.61
N GLY A 175 -7.00 81.20 36.09
CA GLY A 175 -8.08 82.13 35.81
C GLY A 175 -8.57 82.86 37.07
N GLY A 176 -8.73 82.13 38.19
CA GLY A 176 -9.08 82.72 39.47
C GLY A 176 -8.02 83.71 39.99
N GLY A 177 -6.74 83.38 39.84
CA GLY A 177 -5.63 84.26 40.20
C GLY A 177 -5.60 85.56 39.38
N ILE A 178 -5.85 85.48 38.07
CA ILE A 178 -5.93 86.66 37.19
C ILE A 178 -7.13 87.53 37.58
N LEU A 179 -8.29 86.93 37.80
CA LEU A 179 -9.49 87.66 38.23
C LEU A 179 -9.27 88.37 39.56
N LEU A 180 -8.73 87.69 40.58
CA LEU A 180 -8.40 88.30 41.86
C LEU A 180 -7.33 89.38 41.74
N GLY A 181 -6.31 89.18 40.90
CA GLY A 181 -5.24 90.15 40.66
C GLY A 181 -5.74 91.45 40.01
N ILE A 182 -6.73 91.37 39.12
CA ILE A 182 -7.39 92.54 38.52
C ILE A 182 -8.36 93.19 39.51
N LEU A 183 -9.04 92.40 40.36
CA LEU A 183 -10.07 92.91 41.27
C LEU A 183 -9.50 93.56 42.55
N LEU A 184 -8.40 93.03 43.10
CA LEU A 184 -7.72 93.54 44.29
C LEU A 184 -7.32 95.03 44.23
N PRO A 185 -6.78 95.60 43.13
CA PRO A 185 -6.44 97.01 43.07
C PRO A 185 -7.64 97.96 43.03
N LEU A 186 -8.85 97.46 42.72
CA LEU A 186 -10.08 98.27 42.77
C LEU A 186 -10.70 98.35 44.18
N LEU A 187 -10.19 97.60 45.16
CA LEU A 187 -10.65 97.73 46.54
C LEU A 187 -10.02 98.95 47.21
N PRO A 188 -10.81 99.92 47.72
CA PRO A 188 -10.27 101.14 48.33
C PRO A 188 -9.48 100.80 49.60
N ARG A 189 -8.15 100.92 49.50
CA ARG A 189 -7.21 100.67 50.60
C ARG A 189 -7.35 101.77 51.65
N ARG A 190 -8.04 101.48 52.76
CA ARG A 190 -8.06 102.34 53.95
C ARG A 190 -6.63 102.54 54.47
N ARG A 191 -6.09 103.75 54.33
CA ARG A 191 -4.86 104.18 55.01
C ARG A 191 -5.14 104.23 56.51
N LYS A 192 -4.37 103.49 57.32
CA LYS A 192 -4.35 103.67 58.78
C LYS A 192 -3.37 104.81 59.09
N GLN A 193 -3.89 105.92 59.62
CA GLN A 193 -3.11 106.97 60.27
C GLN A 193 -2.50 106.41 61.56
N SER A 194 -1.18 106.52 61.68
CA SER A 194 -0.45 106.34 62.93
C SER A 194 -0.41 107.69 63.66
N GLU A 195 -1.27 107.89 64.65
CA GLU A 195 -1.17 109.00 65.61
C GLU A 195 -0.63 108.43 66.92
N ARG A 196 0.70 108.46 66.98
CA ARG A 196 1.61 108.78 68.08
C ARG A 196 1.02 109.08 69.47
N TRP A 197 1.71 108.54 70.46
CA TRP A 197 1.47 108.55 71.91
C TRP A 197 1.63 109.95 72.55
N MET A 198 0.87 110.23 73.63
CA MET A 198 1.35 110.88 74.86
C MET A 198 0.26 110.98 75.95
N ASN A 199 0.66 110.59 77.17
CA ASN A 199 0.08 110.68 78.53
C ASN A 199 -1.13 109.81 78.90
#